data_AF-M3FLF5-F1
#
_entry.id   AF-M3FLF5-F1
#
_cell.length_a   1.000
_cell.length_b   1.000
_cell.length_c   1.000
_cell.angle_alpha   90.00
_cell.angle_beta   90.00
_cell.angle_gamma   90.00
#
_symmetry.space_group_name_H-M   'P 1'
#
loop_
_entity.id
_entity.type
_entity.pdbx_description
1 polymer ?
#
loop_
_entity_poly.entity_id
_entity_poly.type
_entity_poly.pdbx_seq_one_letter_code
_entity_poly.pdbx_strand_id
1 'polypeptide(L)'
;MEKKWWNQSDVILGIGAVAVVAMLVIPLPGFILDILIIVSLAIGLLVLLTSLSVNEPADFSIFPSLLLITTLYRLALNVSTTRQILSKGPAMNSHVIDAFGSFIIGSESGLSKYVVGFIIFIILVLVQILVITKGATRISEVAARFTLDALPGKQMAIDMELSSGNINEEEAKKEEKESKPK
;
A
#
# COMPACT_ATOMS: atom_id res chain seq x y z
N MET A 1 14.22 -31.11 -14.80
CA MET A 1 14.57 -29.71 -14.54
C MET A 1 14.00 -28.87 -15.68
N GLU A 2 12.74 -28.44 -15.58
CA GLU A 2 12.19 -27.44 -16.49
C GLU A 2 11.51 -26.35 -15.67
N LYS A 3 11.92 -25.13 -15.96
CA LYS A 3 11.84 -23.96 -15.11
C LYS A 3 10.53 -23.26 -15.50
N LYS A 4 9.56 -23.22 -14.59
CA LYS A 4 8.22 -22.66 -14.81
C LYS A 4 8.27 -21.13 -14.66
N TRP A 5 8.75 -20.43 -15.70
CA TRP A 5 9.01 -18.97 -15.72
C TRP A 5 7.76 -18.08 -15.86
N TRP A 6 6.55 -18.62 -15.77
CA TRP A 6 5.32 -17.85 -15.95
C TRP A 6 4.40 -18.04 -14.74
N ASN A 7 4.70 -17.34 -13.65
CA ASN A 7 3.70 -17.06 -12.62
C ASN A 7 2.75 -16.00 -13.16
N GLN A 8 1.44 -16.19 -13.00
CA GLN A 8 0.42 -15.24 -13.46
C GLN A 8 0.63 -13.84 -12.88
N SER A 9 1.17 -13.76 -11.66
CA SER A 9 1.56 -12.50 -11.02
C SER A 9 2.65 -11.76 -11.80
N ASP A 10 3.71 -12.44 -12.26
CA ASP A 10 4.82 -11.81 -13.00
C ASP A 10 4.37 -11.25 -14.35
N VAL A 11 3.41 -11.93 -15.00
CA VAL A 11 2.80 -11.47 -16.25
C VAL A 11 1.99 -10.19 -16.04
N ILE A 12 1.19 -10.13 -14.97
CA ILE A 12 0.39 -8.95 -14.61
C ILE A 12 1.32 -7.76 -14.31
N LEU A 13 2.43 -7.99 -13.61
CA LEU A 13 3.42 -6.94 -13.34
C LEU A 13 4.11 -6.46 -14.62
N GLY A 14 4.49 -7.38 -15.50
CA GLY A 14 5.09 -7.05 -16.80
C GLY A 14 4.14 -6.22 -17.67
N ILE A 15 2.86 -6.62 -17.75
CA ILE A 15 1.82 -5.86 -18.47
C ILE A 15 1.63 -4.48 -17.85
N GLY A 16 1.58 -4.38 -16.51
CA GLY A 16 1.45 -3.12 -15.79
C GLY A 16 2.61 -2.17 -16.08
N ALA A 17 3.85 -2.66 -16.06
CA ALA A 17 5.03 -1.87 -16.40
C ALA A 17 5.01 -1.37 -17.86
N VAL A 18 4.65 -2.24 -18.81
CA VAL A 18 4.49 -1.85 -20.22
C VAL A 18 3.37 -0.82 -20.39
N ALA A 19 2.26 -0.95 -19.66
CA ALA A 19 1.17 0.01 -19.68
C ALA A 19 1.60 1.40 -19.16
N VAL A 20 2.39 1.47 -18.09
CA VAL A 20 2.97 2.74 -17.58
C VAL A 20 3.82 3.41 -18.68
N VAL A 21 4.69 2.65 -19.34
CA VAL A 21 5.53 3.16 -20.44
C VAL A 21 4.68 3.57 -21.65
N ALA A 22 3.66 2.81 -22.00
CA ALA A 22 2.75 3.16 -23.09
C ALA A 22 1.96 4.45 -22.80
N MET A 23 1.53 4.65 -21.55
CA MET A 23 0.86 5.89 -21.11
C MET A 23 1.77 7.13 -21.13
N LEU A 24 3.10 6.95 -21.07
CA LEU A 24 4.06 8.04 -21.27
C LEU A 24 4.10 8.49 -22.73
N VAL A 25 3.99 7.56 -23.68
CA VAL A 25 4.06 7.86 -25.11
C VAL A 25 2.71 8.37 -25.61
N ILE A 26 1.62 7.67 -25.29
CA ILE A 26 0.28 7.92 -25.81
C ILE A 26 -0.46 8.91 -24.90
N PRO A 27 -0.82 10.11 -25.37
CA PRO A 27 -1.62 11.04 -24.58
C PRO A 27 -3.05 10.49 -24.42
N LEU A 28 -3.45 10.21 -23.18
CA LEU A 28 -4.83 9.86 -22.88
C LEU A 28 -5.74 11.09 -23.03
N PRO A 29 -7.01 10.92 -23.41
CA PRO A 29 -8.00 11.98 -23.34
C PRO A 29 -8.39 12.26 -21.88
N GLY A 30 -8.71 13.52 -21.54
CA GLY A 30 -9.05 13.94 -20.17
C GLY A 30 -10.20 13.14 -19.53
N PHE A 31 -11.22 12.78 -20.33
CA PHE A 31 -12.34 11.95 -19.85
C PHE A 31 -11.92 10.56 -19.33
N ILE A 32 -10.98 9.89 -20.01
CA ILE A 32 -10.48 8.59 -19.55
C ILE A 32 -9.70 8.77 -18.25
N LEU A 33 -8.88 9.82 -18.15
CA LEU A 33 -8.14 10.10 -16.93
C LEU A 33 -9.05 10.41 -15.74
N ASP A 34 -10.14 11.16 -15.94
CA ASP A 34 -11.14 11.39 -14.88
C ASP A 34 -11.69 10.08 -14.32
N ILE A 35 -12.11 9.16 -15.20
CA ILE A 35 -12.61 7.84 -14.79
C ILE A 35 -11.55 7.07 -14.01
N LEU A 36 -10.31 7.03 -14.52
CA LEU A 36 -9.24 6.28 -13.88
C LEU A 36 -8.85 6.88 -12.52
N ILE A 37 -8.85 8.21 -12.37
CA ILE A 37 -8.63 8.88 -11.09
C ILE A 37 -9.72 8.51 -10.09
N ILE A 38 -10.99 8.55 -10.51
CA ILE A 38 -12.14 8.18 -9.66
C ILE A 38 -12.03 6.71 -9.22
N VAL A 39 -11.67 5.80 -10.12
CA VAL A 39 -11.46 4.39 -9.79
C VAL A 39 -10.30 4.21 -8.80
N SER A 40 -9.19 4.93 -8.98
CA SER A 40 -8.06 4.93 -8.03
C SER A 40 -8.46 5.38 -6.62
N LEU A 41 -9.29 6.41 -6.54
CA LEU A 41 -9.86 6.90 -5.28
C LEU A 41 -10.79 5.87 -4.65
N ALA A 42 -11.70 5.28 -5.44
CA ALA A 42 -12.65 4.27 -4.99
C ALA A 42 -11.95 3.02 -4.48
N ILE A 43 -10.94 2.51 -5.18
CA ILE A 43 -10.13 1.37 -4.72
C ILE A 43 -9.39 1.73 -3.43
N GLY A 44 -8.84 2.96 -3.31
CA GLY A 44 -8.21 3.42 -2.08
C GLY A 44 -9.17 3.43 -0.89
N LEU A 45 -10.40 3.90 -1.09
CA LEU A 45 -11.46 3.88 -0.07
C LEU A 45 -11.89 2.45 0.27
N LEU A 46 -12.04 1.58 -0.72
CA LEU A 46 -12.37 0.17 -0.49
C LEU A 46 -11.28 -0.53 0.33
N VAL A 47 -10.01 -0.31 0.02
CA VAL A 47 -8.88 -0.86 0.79
C VAL A 47 -8.92 -0.32 2.23
N LEU A 48 -9.18 0.98 2.41
CA LEU A 48 -9.31 1.58 3.74
C LEU A 48 -10.46 0.95 4.55
N LEU A 49 -11.66 0.88 3.98
CA LEU A 49 -12.84 0.31 4.64
C LEU A 49 -12.66 -1.17 4.95
N THR A 50 -12.09 -1.93 4.02
CA THR A 50 -11.76 -3.34 4.22
C THR A 50 -10.75 -3.49 5.36
N SER A 51 -9.69 -2.66 5.37
CA SER A 51 -8.68 -2.67 6.43
C SER A 51 -9.25 -2.32 7.80
N LEU A 52 -10.26 -1.47 7.88
CA LEU A 52 -10.92 -1.13 9.15
C LEU A 52 -11.93 -2.19 9.61
N SER A 53 -12.39 -3.06 8.72
CA SER A 53 -13.45 -4.05 9.01
C SER A 53 -12.93 -5.46 9.26
N VAL A 54 -11.66 -5.75 8.96
CA VAL A 54 -11.07 -7.07 9.15
C VAL A 54 -10.74 -7.33 10.62
N ASN A 55 -11.15 -8.49 11.13
CA ASN A 55 -10.92 -8.92 12.51
C ASN A 55 -9.71 -9.86 12.67
N GLU A 56 -9.30 -10.59 11.62
CA GLU A 56 -8.19 -11.53 11.68
C GLU A 56 -7.16 -11.33 10.54
N PRO A 57 -5.85 -11.41 10.83
CA PRO A 57 -4.79 -11.20 9.83
C PRO A 57 -4.69 -12.31 8.76
N ALA A 58 -5.33 -13.48 8.96
CA ALA A 58 -5.32 -14.58 7.99
C ALA A 58 -6.12 -14.27 6.70
N ASP A 59 -7.12 -13.38 6.79
CA ASP A 59 -7.91 -12.91 5.64
C ASP A 59 -7.13 -11.95 4.73
N PHE A 60 -5.94 -11.52 5.15
CA PHE A 60 -5.09 -10.56 4.44
C PHE A 60 -4.12 -11.20 3.44
N SER A 61 -4.24 -12.50 3.11
CA SER A 61 -3.32 -13.15 2.17
C SER A 61 -3.30 -12.54 0.76
N ILE A 62 -4.40 -11.90 0.34
CA ILE A 62 -4.51 -11.19 -0.94
C ILE A 62 -3.92 -9.77 -0.92
N PHE A 63 -3.69 -9.22 0.28
CA PHE A 63 -3.29 -7.82 0.47
C PHE A 63 -1.97 -7.46 -0.20
N PRO A 64 -0.88 -8.26 -0.13
CA PRO A 64 0.37 -7.93 -0.81
C PRO A 64 0.20 -7.80 -2.32
N SER A 65 -0.57 -8.69 -2.94
CA SER A 65 -0.85 -8.68 -4.37
C SER A 65 -1.73 -7.48 -4.78
N LEU A 66 -2.76 -7.18 -3.99
CA LEU A 66 -3.60 -6.00 -4.19
C LEU A 66 -2.79 -4.70 -4.05
N LEU A 67 -1.96 -4.58 -3.03
CA LEU A 67 -1.08 -3.42 -2.85
C LEU A 67 -0.13 -3.24 -4.03
N LEU A 68 0.45 -4.33 -4.53
CA LEU A 68 1.36 -4.27 -5.67
C LEU A 68 0.67 -3.78 -6.94
N ILE A 69 -0.49 -4.35 -7.28
CA ILE A 69 -1.27 -3.95 -8.46
C ILE A 69 -1.75 -2.50 -8.32
N THR A 70 -2.29 -2.13 -7.16
CA THR A 70 -2.78 -0.76 -6.92
C THR A 70 -1.66 0.27 -6.93
N THR A 71 -0.46 -0.08 -6.45
CA THR A 71 0.72 0.78 -6.51
C THR A 71 1.18 0.99 -7.95
N LEU A 72 1.26 -0.05 -8.77
CA LEU A 72 1.60 0.08 -10.19
C LEU A 72 0.57 0.91 -10.96
N TYR A 73 -0.72 0.67 -10.70
CA TYR A 73 -1.80 1.46 -11.26
C TYR A 73 -1.68 2.94 -10.87
N ARG A 74 -1.45 3.24 -9.59
CA ARG A 74 -1.21 4.61 -9.10
C ARG A 74 0.02 5.24 -9.75
N LEU A 75 1.10 4.49 -9.94
CA LEU A 75 2.30 4.99 -10.62
C LEU A 75 1.97 5.38 -12.07
N ALA A 76 1.28 4.51 -12.82
CA ALA A 76 0.86 4.78 -14.18
C ALA A 76 0.02 6.07 -14.29
N LEU A 77 -0.95 6.21 -13.39
CA LEU A 77 -1.85 7.38 -13.37
C LEU A 77 -1.16 8.67 -12.99
N ASN A 78 -0.28 8.66 -11.99
CA ASN A 78 0.45 9.86 -11.60
C ASN A 78 1.35 10.33 -12.75
N VAL A 79 2.08 9.41 -13.38
CA VAL A 79 2.94 9.73 -14.52
C VAL A 79 2.13 10.28 -15.69
N SER A 80 1.01 9.63 -16.04
CA SER A 80 0.14 10.08 -17.14
C SER A 80 -0.48 11.45 -16.85
N THR A 81 -1.04 11.63 -15.65
CA THR A 81 -1.65 12.88 -15.19
C THR A 81 -0.62 14.01 -15.18
N THR A 82 0.55 13.84 -14.57
CA THR A 82 1.59 14.86 -14.53
C THR A 82 2.04 15.26 -15.93
N ARG A 83 2.28 14.30 -16.82
CA ARG A 83 2.62 14.60 -18.22
C ARG A 83 1.53 15.42 -18.88
N GLN A 84 0.26 15.02 -18.71
CA GLN A 84 -0.85 15.70 -19.35
C GLN A 84 -1.02 17.13 -18.80
N ILE A 85 -0.81 17.34 -17.49
CA ILE A 85 -0.83 18.67 -16.84
C ILE A 85 0.27 19.55 -17.44
N LEU A 86 1.49 19.02 -17.57
CA LEU A 86 2.62 19.79 -18.08
C LEU A 86 2.56 20.05 -19.60
N SER A 87 1.94 19.15 -20.37
CA SER A 87 1.89 19.26 -21.85
C SER A 87 0.69 20.04 -22.37
N LYS A 88 -0.49 19.89 -21.75
CA LYS A 88 -1.74 20.53 -22.22
C LYS A 88 -2.23 21.63 -21.29
N GLY A 89 -1.79 21.65 -20.02
CA GLY A 89 -2.25 22.63 -19.05
C GLY A 89 -3.78 22.68 -18.98
N PRO A 90 -4.40 23.88 -19.05
CA PRO A 90 -5.86 24.04 -19.03
C PRO A 90 -6.61 23.36 -20.19
N ALA A 91 -5.93 23.02 -21.30
CA ALA A 91 -6.54 22.35 -22.45
C ALA A 91 -6.63 20.81 -22.30
N MET A 92 -6.42 20.31 -21.09
CA MET A 92 -6.48 18.90 -20.75
C MET A 92 -7.88 18.28 -20.91
N ASN A 93 -8.94 19.08 -20.71
CA ASN A 93 -10.34 18.65 -20.63
C ASN A 93 -10.57 17.56 -19.55
N SER A 94 -9.92 17.67 -18.39
CA SER A 94 -10.15 16.82 -17.21
C SER A 94 -10.93 17.62 -16.17
N HIS A 95 -12.15 17.21 -15.89
CA HIS A 95 -13.01 17.90 -14.93
C HIS A 95 -12.56 17.62 -13.49
N VAL A 96 -12.05 16.41 -13.23
CA VAL A 96 -11.62 16.03 -11.88
C VAL A 96 -10.39 16.83 -11.47
N ILE A 97 -9.37 16.92 -12.35
CA ILE A 97 -8.14 17.64 -12.04
C ILE A 97 -8.41 19.14 -11.88
N ASP A 98 -9.21 19.74 -12.75
CA ASP A 98 -9.57 21.15 -12.67
C ASP A 98 -10.38 21.48 -11.40
N ALA A 99 -11.33 20.60 -11.04
CA ALA A 99 -12.09 20.73 -9.80
C ALA A 99 -11.19 20.61 -8.56
N PHE A 100 -10.28 19.64 -8.52
CA PHE A 100 -9.34 19.50 -7.40
C PHE A 100 -8.39 20.70 -7.31
N GLY A 101 -7.84 21.18 -8.43
CA GLY A 101 -6.93 22.33 -8.44
C GLY A 101 -7.59 23.61 -7.94
N SER A 102 -8.80 23.90 -8.41
CA SER A 102 -9.57 25.07 -7.95
C SER A 102 -10.03 24.94 -6.49
N PHE A 103 -10.38 23.73 -6.04
CA PHE A 103 -10.74 23.47 -4.64
C PHE A 103 -9.56 23.68 -3.67
N ILE A 104 -8.35 23.25 -4.05
CA ILE A 104 -7.16 23.33 -3.19
C ILE A 104 -6.63 24.77 -3.09
N ILE A 105 -6.63 25.51 -4.19
CA ILE A 105 -6.04 26.85 -4.25
C ILE A 105 -7.05 27.95 -3.84
N GLY A 106 -8.37 27.66 -3.91
CA GLY A 106 -9.42 28.59 -3.53
C GLY A 106 -9.58 29.78 -4.50
N SER A 107 -10.44 30.74 -4.14
CA SER A 107 -10.78 31.91 -4.97
C SER A 107 -9.70 33.01 -5.01
N GLU A 108 -8.47 32.70 -4.61
CA GLU A 108 -7.36 33.65 -4.55
C GLU A 108 -6.95 34.12 -5.97
N SER A 109 -7.21 35.40 -6.27
CA SER A 109 -6.87 36.01 -7.56
C SER A 109 -5.55 36.77 -7.47
N GLY A 110 -4.52 36.28 -8.18
CA GLY A 110 -3.23 36.95 -8.33
C GLY A 110 -2.04 35.99 -8.31
N LEU A 111 -0.84 36.53 -8.03
CA LEU A 111 0.38 35.74 -7.78
C LEU A 111 0.26 34.83 -6.55
N SER A 112 -0.68 35.11 -5.65
CA SER A 112 -0.92 34.33 -4.42
C SER A 112 -1.37 32.90 -4.70
N LYS A 113 -2.08 32.63 -5.81
CA LYS A 113 -2.52 31.28 -6.19
C LYS A 113 -1.35 30.30 -6.33
N TYR A 114 -0.22 30.75 -6.90
CA TYR A 114 0.97 29.93 -7.08
C TYR A 114 1.70 29.71 -5.75
N VAL A 115 1.73 30.73 -4.89
CA VAL A 115 2.35 30.65 -3.55
C VAL A 115 1.58 29.69 -2.66
N VAL A 116 0.24 29.79 -2.62
CA VAL A 116 -0.63 28.88 -1.87
C VAL A 116 -0.46 27.44 -2.36
N GLY A 117 -0.51 27.22 -3.67
CA GLY A 117 -0.30 25.90 -4.25
C GLY A 117 1.08 25.32 -3.89
N PHE A 118 2.13 26.14 -3.92
CA PHE A 118 3.48 25.71 -3.56
C PHE A 118 3.61 25.34 -2.08
N ILE A 119 3.03 26.15 -1.17
CA ILE A 119 3.02 25.85 0.27
C ILE A 119 2.27 24.55 0.55
N ILE A 120 1.08 24.38 -0.03
CA ILE A 120 0.29 23.15 0.13
C ILE A 120 1.06 21.95 -0.40
N PHE A 121 1.71 22.06 -1.56
CA PHE A 121 2.56 21.00 -2.10
C PHE A 121 3.67 20.59 -1.13
N ILE A 122 4.38 21.56 -0.53
CA ILE A 122 5.41 21.26 0.49
C ILE A 122 4.79 20.55 1.70
N ILE A 123 3.65 21.02 2.21
CA ILE A 123 2.97 20.38 3.35
C ILE A 123 2.63 18.93 3.02
N LEU A 124 2.06 18.66 1.85
CA LEU A 124 1.69 17.30 1.44
C LEU A 124 2.91 16.39 1.30
N VAL A 125 4.01 16.88 0.69
CA VAL A 125 5.27 16.11 0.58
C VAL A 125 5.86 15.82 1.97
N LEU A 126 5.85 16.79 2.87
CA LEU A 126 6.36 16.61 4.23
C LEU A 126 5.52 15.60 5.01
N VAL A 127 4.18 15.69 4.95
CA VAL A 127 3.29 14.72 5.59
C VAL A 127 3.53 13.31 5.03
N GLN A 128 3.68 13.17 3.70
CA GLN A 128 3.94 11.88 3.06
C GLN A 128 5.22 11.23 3.57
N ILE A 129 6.34 11.96 3.64
CA ILE A 129 7.64 11.38 4.02
C ILE A 129 7.79 11.27 5.54
N LEU A 130 7.45 12.33 6.29
CA LEU A 130 7.74 12.40 7.73
C LEU A 130 6.69 11.71 8.58
N VAL A 131 5.42 11.72 8.17
CA VAL A 131 4.32 11.17 8.98
C VAL A 131 3.92 9.79 8.46
N ILE A 132 3.54 9.69 7.18
CA ILE A 132 2.99 8.43 6.64
C ILE A 132 4.07 7.36 6.54
N THR A 133 5.17 7.63 5.82
CA THR A 133 6.22 6.62 5.62
C THR A 133 6.91 6.23 6.93
N LYS A 134 7.38 7.21 7.72
CA LYS A 134 8.05 6.92 9.00
C LYS A 134 7.10 6.32 10.04
N GLY A 135 5.85 6.77 10.08
CA GLY A 135 4.83 6.23 10.98
C GLY A 135 4.54 4.76 10.68
N ALA A 136 4.37 4.41 9.40
CA ALA A 136 4.17 3.03 8.96
C ALA A 136 5.35 2.12 9.33
N THR A 137 6.60 2.59 9.19
CA THR A 137 7.79 1.82 9.60
C THR A 137 7.79 1.51 11.09
N ARG A 138 7.50 2.50 11.95
CA ARG A 138 7.45 2.30 13.40
C ARG A 138 6.35 1.31 13.81
N ILE A 139 5.16 1.41 13.21
CA ILE A 139 4.05 0.48 13.49
C ILE A 139 4.44 -0.94 13.06
N SER A 140 5.09 -1.10 11.90
CA SER A 140 5.52 -2.41 11.39
C SER A 140 6.60 -3.06 12.26
N GLU A 141 7.55 -2.28 12.79
CA GLU A 141 8.57 -2.76 13.72
C GLU A 141 7.93 -3.32 15.00
N VAL A 142 6.99 -2.57 15.57
CA VAL A 142 6.28 -2.97 16.78
C VAL A 142 5.38 -4.19 16.53
N ALA A 143 4.67 -4.22 15.41
CA ALA A 143 3.84 -5.37 15.03
C ALA A 143 4.68 -6.64 14.81
N ALA A 144 5.83 -6.51 14.15
CA ALA A 144 6.76 -7.62 13.96
C ALA A 144 7.30 -8.13 15.30
N ARG A 145 7.64 -7.21 16.22
CA ARG A 145 8.10 -7.58 17.56
C ARG A 145 6.99 -8.25 18.37
N PHE A 146 5.76 -7.74 18.35
CA PHE A 146 4.64 -8.41 19.02
C PHE A 146 4.30 -9.76 18.39
N THR A 147 4.47 -9.91 17.08
CA THR A 147 4.31 -11.20 16.41
C THR A 147 5.42 -12.17 16.83
N LEU A 148 6.67 -11.70 16.93
CA LEU A 148 7.81 -12.49 17.42
C LEU A 148 7.68 -12.85 18.91
N ASP A 149 7.23 -11.91 19.75
CA ASP A 149 6.97 -12.12 21.18
C ASP A 149 5.76 -13.05 21.40
N ALA A 150 4.85 -13.16 20.42
CA ALA A 150 3.75 -14.11 20.41
C ALA A 150 4.16 -15.51 19.88
N LEU A 151 5.37 -15.68 19.31
CA LEU A 151 5.88 -16.99 18.94
C LEU A 151 6.41 -17.70 20.21
N PRO A 152 5.99 -18.93 20.47
CA PRO A 152 5.73 -19.41 21.82
C PRO A 152 7.01 -19.74 22.61
N GLY A 153 7.24 -18.98 23.68
CA GLY A 153 8.17 -19.34 24.75
C GLY A 153 7.78 -20.60 25.54
N LYS A 154 6.57 -21.15 25.34
CA LYS A 154 6.07 -22.33 26.05
C LYS A 154 6.80 -23.63 25.67
N GLN A 155 7.15 -23.80 24.39
CA GLN A 155 8.03 -24.89 23.95
C GLN A 155 9.47 -24.67 24.47
N MET A 156 9.94 -23.42 24.49
CA MET A 156 11.24 -23.05 25.06
C MET A 156 11.33 -23.30 26.58
N ALA A 157 10.22 -23.11 27.31
CA ALA A 157 10.12 -23.39 28.74
C ALA A 157 10.11 -24.91 29.03
N ILE A 158 9.33 -25.68 28.26
CA ILE A 158 9.30 -27.15 28.34
C ILE A 158 10.70 -27.73 28.03
N ASP A 159 11.40 -27.22 27.01
CA ASP A 159 12.76 -27.64 26.68
C ASP A 159 13.78 -27.31 27.80
N MET A 160 13.63 -26.15 28.46
CA MET A 160 14.49 -25.78 29.61
C MET A 160 14.23 -26.64 30.85
N GLU A 161 12.97 -26.96 31.15
CA GLU A 161 12.61 -27.83 32.27
C GLU A 161 13.06 -29.29 32.03
N LEU A 162 12.98 -29.78 30.79
CA LEU A 162 13.53 -31.08 30.40
C LEU A 162 15.06 -31.11 30.52
N SER A 163 15.74 -30.07 30.03
CA SER A 163 17.21 -29.98 30.09
C SER A 163 17.77 -29.75 31.49
N SER A 164 16.97 -29.23 32.43
CA SER A 164 17.35 -29.07 33.84
C SER A 164 17.02 -30.29 34.70
N GLY A 165 16.34 -31.30 34.13
CA GLY A 165 15.95 -32.53 34.82
C GLY A 165 14.73 -32.38 35.73
N ASN A 166 14.00 -31.27 35.64
CA ASN A 166 12.81 -31.00 36.45
C ASN A 166 11.57 -31.79 35.99
N ILE A 167 11.51 -32.13 34.69
CA ILE A 167 10.44 -32.95 34.08
C ILE A 167 11.04 -34.06 33.22
N ASN A 168 10.33 -35.19 33.12
CA ASN A 168 10.72 -36.32 32.27
C ASN A 168 10.19 -36.17 30.83
N GLU A 169 10.77 -36.89 29.86
CA GLU A 169 10.36 -36.92 28.45
C GLU A 169 8.87 -37.24 28.25
N GLU A 170 8.27 -38.04 29.12
CA GLU A 170 6.83 -38.33 29.08
C GLU A 170 5.96 -37.15 29.55
N GLU A 171 6.44 -36.37 30.52
CA GLU A 171 5.73 -35.20 31.05
C GLU A 171 5.80 -34.03 30.09
N ALA A 172 6.98 -33.77 29.49
CA ALA A 172 7.16 -32.75 28.46
C ALA A 172 6.25 -32.98 27.24
N LYS A 173 6.13 -34.22 26.77
CA LYS A 173 5.21 -34.59 25.67
C LYS A 173 3.73 -34.39 26.03
N LYS A 174 3.40 -34.47 27.31
CA LYS A 174 2.02 -34.26 27.80
C LYS A 174 1.69 -32.77 27.84
N GLU A 175 2.62 -31.95 28.32
CA GLU A 175 2.47 -30.49 28.34
C GLU A 175 2.48 -29.87 26.92
N GLU A 176 3.28 -30.40 25.99
CA GLU A 176 3.23 -29.99 24.57
C GLU A 176 1.87 -30.26 23.93
N LYS A 177 1.20 -31.36 24.30
CA LYS A 177 -0.13 -31.72 23.79
C LYS A 177 -1.23 -30.84 24.38
N GLU A 178 -1.11 -30.44 25.64
CA GLU A 178 -2.03 -29.46 26.27
C GLU A 178 -1.77 -28.02 25.80
N SER A 179 -0.56 -27.71 25.38
CA SER A 179 -0.14 -26.39 24.89
C SER A 179 -0.66 -26.04 23.49
N LYS A 180 -1.08 -27.01 22.68
CA LYS A 180 -1.61 -26.73 21.34
C LYS A 180 -3.06 -26.23 21.46
N PRO A 181 -3.38 -25.01 21.01
CA PRO A 181 -4.77 -24.58 20.98
C PRO A 181 -5.58 -25.53 20.08
N LYS A 182 -6.82 -25.82 20.49
CA LYS A 182 -7.81 -26.50 19.65
C LYS A 182 -8.22 -25.63 18.47
#